data_AF-A0A940M1H7-F1
#
_entry.id   AF-A0A940M1H7-F1
#
_cell.length_a   1.000
_cell.length_b   1.000
_cell.length_c   1.000
_cell.angle_alpha   90.00
_cell.angle_beta   90.00
_cell.angle_gamma   90.00
#
_symmetry.space_group_name_H-M   'P 1'
#
loop_
_entity.id
_entity.type
_entity.pdbx_description
1 polymer ?
#
loop_
_entity_poly.entity_id
_entity_poly.type
_entity_poly.pdbx_seq_one_letter_code
_entity_poly.pdbx_strand_id
1 'polypeptide(L)'
;MIVPRLDLLLLDFDGVLARYARPRRCAHLAATAGCEPSRVMEVLFASGLETAYDGGAITTTDYLRRLGDGLGARIDEDAWIAARVAACEADPRIQAMVDMVTAI
;
A
#
# COMPACT_ATOMS: atom_id res chain seq x y z
N MET A 1 -9.52 14.69 38.98
CA MET A 1 -9.64 14.43 37.53
C MET A 1 -8.80 13.18 37.27
N ILE A 2 -9.41 12.09 36.79
CA ILE A 2 -8.66 10.86 36.46
C ILE A 2 -8.16 11.03 35.04
N VAL A 3 -6.84 11.03 34.84
CA VAL A 3 -6.24 10.96 33.51
C VAL A 3 -6.14 9.47 33.16
N PRO A 4 -6.80 8.98 32.10
CA PRO A 4 -6.69 7.59 31.71
C PRO A 4 -5.24 7.28 31.32
N ARG A 5 -4.71 6.15 31.80
CA ARG A 5 -3.40 5.64 31.39
C ARG A 5 -3.56 4.83 30.12
N LEU A 6 -2.78 5.13 29.09
CA LEU A 6 -2.70 4.33 27.87
C LEU A 6 -1.64 3.26 28.06
N ASP A 7 -2.05 1.99 28.07
CA ASP A 7 -1.10 0.87 28.17
C ASP A 7 -0.63 0.36 26.78
N LEU A 8 -1.38 0.65 25.71
CA LEU A 8 -1.05 0.25 24.34
C LEU A 8 -1.67 1.21 23.31
N LEU A 9 -0.88 1.56 22.28
CA LEU A 9 -1.33 2.27 21.08
C LEU A 9 -1.08 1.38 19.85
N LEU A 10 -2.13 1.06 19.11
CA LEU A 10 -2.07 0.37 17.82
C LEU A 10 -2.46 1.35 16.72
N LEU A 11 -1.60 1.47 15.71
CA LEU A 11 -1.78 2.38 14.58
C LEU A 11 -1.81 1.56 13.29
N ASP A 12 -2.83 1.81 12.47
CA ASP A 12 -2.83 1.35 11.09
C ASP A 12 -1.78 2.12 10.26
N PHE A 13 -1.46 1.64 9.07
CA PHE A 13 -0.51 2.28 8.18
C PHE A 13 -1.21 3.22 7.17
N ASP A 14 -1.98 2.66 6.25
CA ASP A 14 -2.62 3.42 5.16
C ASP A 14 -3.74 4.31 5.71
N GLY A 15 -3.63 5.62 5.48
CA GLY A 15 -4.60 6.61 5.98
C GLY A 15 -4.39 7.02 7.44
N VAL A 16 -3.42 6.42 8.15
CA VAL A 16 -3.02 6.79 9.51
C VAL A 16 -1.57 7.26 9.52
N LEU A 17 -0.60 6.36 9.44
CA LEU A 17 0.83 6.74 9.41
C LEU A 17 1.24 7.35 8.07
N ALA A 18 0.69 6.83 6.98
CA ALA A 18 0.98 7.28 5.62
C ALA A 18 -0.29 7.69 4.89
N ARG A 19 -0.26 8.85 4.23
CA ARG A 19 -1.25 9.21 3.23
C ARG A 19 -1.01 8.33 2.01
N TYR A 20 -1.90 7.36 1.81
CA TYR A 20 -1.84 6.45 0.68
C TYR A 20 -2.77 6.88 -0.45
N ALA A 21 -2.22 7.04 -1.65
CA ALA A 21 -2.95 7.44 -2.85
C ALA A 21 -2.98 6.30 -3.88
N ARG A 22 -4.05 5.50 -3.89
CA ARG A 22 -4.26 4.44 -4.90
C ARG A 22 -4.06 4.91 -6.35
N PRO A 23 -4.56 6.10 -6.78
CA PRO A 23 -4.33 6.57 -8.14
C PRO A 23 -2.85 6.76 -8.48
N ARG A 24 -2.00 7.16 -7.51
CA ARG A 24 -0.55 7.29 -7.72
C ARG A 24 0.11 5.92 -7.91
N ARG A 25 -0.27 4.92 -7.09
CA ARG A 25 0.22 3.53 -7.25
C ARG A 25 -0.14 2.99 -8.63
N CYS A 26 -1.39 3.19 -9.05
CA CYS A 26 -1.85 2.76 -10.37
C CYS A 26 -1.06 3.44 -11.48
N ALA A 27 -0.87 4.76 -11.43
CA ALA A 27 -0.12 5.49 -12.44
C ALA A 27 1.35 5.02 -12.55
N HIS A 28 2.00 4.75 -11.41
CA HIS A 28 3.38 4.28 -11.39
C HIS A 28 3.51 2.88 -12.03
N LEU A 29 2.64 1.94 -11.68
CA LEU A 29 2.61 0.60 -12.29
C LEU A 29 2.25 0.65 -13.78
N ALA A 30 1.32 1.53 -14.18
CA ALA A 30 0.92 1.67 -15.57
C ALA A 30 2.10 2.17 -16.43
N ALA A 31 2.90 3.10 -15.91
CA ALA A 31 4.11 3.55 -16.58
C ALA A 31 5.12 2.41 -16.78
N THR A 32 5.31 1.53 -15.78
CA THR A 32 6.18 0.35 -15.91
C THR A 32 5.61 -0.68 -16.91
N ALA A 33 4.30 -0.90 -16.89
CA ALA A 33 3.63 -1.90 -17.73
C ALA A 33 3.34 -1.42 -19.16
N GLY A 34 3.44 -0.12 -19.43
CA GLY A 34 3.04 0.46 -20.71
C GLY A 34 1.53 0.41 -20.97
N CYS A 35 0.71 0.54 -19.93
CA CYS A 35 -0.76 0.46 -20.02
C CYS A 35 -1.46 1.64 -19.33
N GLU A 36 -2.78 1.70 -19.44
CA GLU A 36 -3.58 2.75 -18.80
C GLU A 36 -3.73 2.54 -17.28
N PRO A 37 -3.68 3.59 -16.45
CA PRO A 37 -3.86 3.46 -14.99
C PRO A 37 -5.21 2.84 -14.59
N SER A 38 -6.25 2.99 -15.42
CA SER A 38 -7.56 2.35 -15.22
C SER A 38 -7.48 0.82 -15.30
N ARG A 39 -6.65 0.29 -16.21
CA ARG A 39 -6.39 -1.15 -16.30
C ARG A 39 -5.70 -1.66 -15.04
N VAL A 40 -4.74 -0.88 -14.52
CA VAL A 40 -4.11 -1.21 -13.23
C VAL A 40 -5.12 -1.19 -12.10
N MET A 41 -6.01 -0.19 -12.03
CA MET A 41 -7.07 -0.15 -11.01
C MET A 41 -7.96 -1.40 -11.05
N GLU A 42 -8.35 -1.83 -12.25
CA GLU A 42 -9.16 -3.03 -12.46
C GLU A 42 -8.43 -4.29 -11.98
N VAL A 43 -7.20 -4.52 -12.47
CA VAL A 43 -6.42 -5.74 -12.18
C VAL A 43 -5.97 -5.78 -10.72
N LEU A 44 -5.50 -4.65 -10.18
CA LEU A 44 -4.93 -4.60 -8.84
C LEU A 44 -6.04 -4.64 -7.76
N PHE A 45 -7.09 -3.82 -7.90
CA PHE A 45 -8.07 -3.63 -6.84
C PHE A 45 -9.42 -4.28 -7.12
N ALA A 46 -9.96 -4.19 -8.34
CA ALA A 46 -11.31 -4.68 -8.63
C ALA A 46 -11.39 -6.20 -8.85
N SER A 47 -10.28 -6.83 -9.24
CA SER A 47 -10.22 -8.28 -9.53
C SER A 47 -10.28 -9.18 -8.30
N GLY A 48 -10.10 -8.62 -7.09
CA GLY A 48 -9.90 -9.38 -5.86
C GLY A 48 -8.45 -9.83 -5.61
N LEU A 49 -7.50 -9.43 -6.46
CA LEU A 49 -6.09 -9.79 -6.32
C LEU A 49 -5.48 -9.29 -4.99
N GLU A 50 -5.64 -8.02 -4.65
CA GLU A 50 -5.16 -7.48 -3.36
C GLU A 50 -5.81 -8.21 -2.17
N THR A 51 -7.13 -8.43 -2.19
CA THR A 51 -7.82 -9.15 -1.13
C THR A 51 -7.26 -10.56 -0.91
N ALA A 52 -6.95 -11.29 -1.99
CA ALA A 52 -6.36 -12.62 -1.89
C ALA A 52 -4.94 -12.58 -1.31
N TYR A 53 -4.15 -11.57 -1.67
CA TYR A 53 -2.78 -11.41 -1.17
C TYR A 53 -2.74 -10.96 0.28
N ASP A 54 -3.49 -9.91 0.63
CA ASP A 54 -3.58 -9.36 1.98
C ASP A 54 -4.15 -10.38 2.97
N GLY A 55 -5.06 -11.26 2.50
CA GLY A 55 -5.60 -12.37 3.27
C GLY A 55 -4.67 -13.59 3.38
N GLY A 56 -3.50 -13.57 2.74
CA GLY A 56 -2.52 -14.67 2.75
C GLY A 56 -2.92 -15.90 1.92
N ALA A 57 -3.92 -15.79 1.04
CA ALA A 57 -4.39 -16.90 0.22
C ALA A 57 -3.44 -17.23 -0.95
N ILE A 58 -2.56 -16.29 -1.32
CA ILE A 58 -1.58 -16.46 -2.40
C ILE A 58 -0.20 -15.93 -1.97
N THR A 59 0.84 -16.51 -2.56
CA THR A 59 2.23 -16.07 -2.34
C THR A 59 2.52 -14.76 -3.08
N THR A 60 3.57 -14.04 -2.69
CA THR A 60 4.05 -12.86 -3.43
C THR A 60 4.44 -13.22 -4.87
N THR A 61 5.01 -14.41 -5.09
CA THR A 61 5.34 -14.88 -6.45
C THR A 61 4.08 -15.05 -7.30
N ASP A 62 3.04 -15.67 -6.75
CA ASP A 62 1.76 -15.83 -7.45
C ASP A 62 1.06 -14.50 -7.70
N TYR A 63 1.11 -13.60 -6.73
CA TYR A 63 0.54 -12.26 -6.83
C TYR A 63 1.21 -11.47 -7.97
N LEU A 64 2.55 -11.41 -8.01
CA LEU A 64 3.29 -10.66 -9.04
C LEU A 64 3.08 -11.25 -10.43
N ARG A 65 3.02 -12.58 -10.55
CA ARG A 65 2.68 -13.25 -11.80
C ARG A 65 1.28 -12.86 -12.28
N ARG A 66 0.25 -12.97 -11.42
CA ARG A 66 -1.14 -12.63 -11.78
C ARG A 66 -1.31 -11.15 -12.12
N LEU A 67 -0.63 -10.26 -11.39
CA LEU A 67 -0.58 -8.84 -11.70
C LEU A 67 0.02 -8.64 -13.09
N GLY A 68 1.18 -9.24 -13.37
CA GLY A 68 1.83 -9.10 -14.66
C GLY A 68 1.00 -9.67 -15.82
N ASP A 69 0.40 -10.85 -15.64
CA ASP A 69 -0.51 -11.47 -16.61
C ASP A 69 -1.72 -10.54 -16.90
N GLY A 70 -2.29 -9.92 -15.87
CA GLY A 70 -3.43 -9.00 -16.01
C GLY A 70 -3.08 -7.69 -16.71
N LEU A 71 -1.85 -7.20 -16.53
CA LEU A 71 -1.34 -5.97 -17.14
C LEU A 71 -0.71 -6.19 -18.52
N GLY A 72 -0.40 -7.44 -18.88
CA GLY A 72 0.28 -7.78 -20.13
C GLY A 72 1.79 -7.48 -20.13
N ALA A 73 2.39 -7.28 -18.95
CA ALA A 73 3.80 -6.96 -18.78
C ALA A 73 4.35 -7.56 -17.48
N ARG A 74 5.63 -7.94 -17.43
CA ARG A 74 6.25 -8.43 -16.19
C ARG A 74 6.35 -7.29 -15.18
N ILE A 75 5.82 -7.50 -13.98
CA ILE A 75 6.06 -6.67 -12.80
C ILE A 75 6.92 -7.48 -11.83
N ASP A 76 8.13 -7.02 -11.58
CA ASP A 76 8.98 -7.59 -10.53
C ASP A 76 8.75 -6.91 -9.18
N GLU A 77 9.42 -7.44 -8.16
CA GLU A 77 9.27 -6.97 -6.78
C GLU A 77 9.74 -5.53 -6.61
N ASP A 78 10.81 -5.12 -7.29
CA ASP A 78 11.34 -3.76 -7.24
C ASP A 78 10.34 -2.75 -7.80
N ALA A 79 9.76 -3.01 -8.98
CA ALA A 79 8.73 -2.14 -9.56
C ALA A 79 7.46 -2.09 -8.69
N TRP A 80 7.08 -3.22 -8.10
CA TRP A 80 5.93 -3.31 -7.20
C TRP A 80 6.13 -2.49 -5.92
N ILE A 81 7.30 -2.60 -5.29
CA ILE A 81 7.67 -1.81 -4.10
C ILE A 81 7.79 -0.33 -4.45
N ALA A 82 8.45 0.01 -5.56
CA ALA A 82 8.61 1.41 -6.00
C ALA A 82 7.25 2.09 -6.21
N ALA A 83 6.28 1.39 -6.80
CA ALA A 83 4.92 1.89 -6.95
C ALA A 83 4.21 2.11 -5.60
N ARG A 84 4.42 1.21 -4.63
CA ARG A 84 3.88 1.36 -3.27
C ARG A 84 4.49 2.57 -2.57
N VAL A 85 5.81 2.76 -2.65
CA VAL A 85 6.52 3.91 -2.08
C VAL A 85 6.07 5.21 -2.73
N ALA A 86 6.00 5.27 -4.07
CA ALA A 86 5.55 6.46 -4.79
C ALA A 86 4.10 6.88 -4.46
N ALA A 87 3.31 5.96 -3.93
CA ALA A 87 1.92 6.18 -3.52
C ALA A 87 1.77 6.56 -2.04
N CYS A 88 2.85 6.53 -1.26
CA CYS A 88 2.82 6.78 0.18
C CYS A 88 3.57 8.07 0.52
N GLU A 89 2.96 8.89 1.37
CA GLU A 89 3.56 10.09 1.93
C GLU A 89 3.37 10.08 3.44
N ALA A 90 4.45 10.09 4.21
CA ALA A 90 4.36 10.14 5.67
C ALA A 90 3.70 11.45 6.13
N ASP A 91 2.79 11.39 7.12
CA ASP A 91 2.22 12.60 7.72
C ASP A 91 3.07 13.05 8.92
N PRO A 92 3.80 14.18 8.84
CA PRO A 92 4.69 14.61 9.92
C PRO A 92 3.96 14.85 11.25
N ARG A 93 2.66 15.14 11.21
CA ARG A 93 1.85 15.36 12.42
C ARG A 93 1.63 14.05 13.17
N ILE A 94 1.40 12.96 12.44
CA ILE A 94 1.23 11.64 13.03
C ILE A 94 2.55 11.13 13.57
N GLN A 95 3.66 11.37 12.87
CA GLN A 95 5.00 11.09 13.39
C GLN A 95 5.24 11.79 14.73
N ALA A 96 4.95 13.10 14.81
CA ALA A 96 5.09 13.85 16.06
C ALA A 96 4.20 13.30 17.19
N MET A 97 2.99 12.82 16.87
CA MET A 97 2.10 12.17 17.86
C MET A 97 2.68 10.86 18.38
N VAL A 98 3.27 10.03 17.51
CA VAL A 98 3.94 8.79 17.91
C VAL A 98 5.14 9.08 18.82
N ASP A 99 5.94 10.09 18.49
CA ASP A 99 7.10 10.48 19.28
C ASP A 99 6.69 10.97 20.68
N MET A 100 5.57 11.68 20.81
CA MET A 100 5.06 12.16 22.10
C MET A 100 4.61 11.02 23.03
N VAL A 101 4.03 9.95 22.48
CA VAL A 101 3.50 8.84 23.30
C VAL A 101 4.59 7.83 23.67
N THR A 102 5.65 7.73 22.87
CA THR A 102 6.81 6.84 23.16
C THR A 102 7.82 7.44 24.13
N ALA A 103 7.76 8.75 24.39
CA ALA A 103 8.61 9.45 25.35
C ALA A 103 8.11 9.40 26.81
N ILE A 104 6.99 8.70 27.06
CA ILE A 104 6.32 8.55 28.37
C ILE A 104 6.59 7.15 28.92
#